data_AF-A0A0M9BN16-F1
#
_entry.id   AF-A0A0M9BN16-F1
#
_cell.length_a   1.000
_cell.length_b   1.000
_cell.length_c   1.000
_cell.angle_alpha   90.00
_cell.angle_beta   90.00
_cell.angle_gamma   90.00
#
_symmetry.space_group_name_H-M   'P 1'
#
loop_
_entity.id
_entity.type
_entity.pdbx_description
1 polymer ?
#
loop_
_entity_poly.entity_id
_entity_poly.type
_entity_poly.pdbx_seq_one_letter_code
_entity_poly.pdbx_strand_id
1 'polypeptide(L)'
;MNTHRPFSKRKIIILSIVVLFIGLVISMGYQALDPFRHLRITIHNQSDYDLSNITARVSSSIDSFNTNNEGTIHTLKKGVASGEKMKFAPQLRLSGEASIYLEFTDSRGKTYNETVCGYTEYLSGNSYVTVTNEKITVKEECM
;
A
#
# COMPACT_ATOMS: atom_id res chain seq x y z
N MET A 1 -42.14 -30.79 26.05
CA MET A 1 -43.06 -29.89 25.32
C MET A 1 -42.35 -28.55 25.16
N ASN A 2 -41.61 -28.34 24.06
CA ASN A 2 -40.87 -27.10 23.83
C ASN A 2 -41.81 -26.03 23.27
N THR A 3 -42.29 -25.14 24.13
CA THR A 3 -43.03 -23.95 23.71
C THR A 3 -42.08 -22.94 23.07
N HIS A 4 -41.97 -22.99 21.74
CA HIS A 4 -41.40 -21.88 20.98
C HIS A 4 -42.34 -20.68 21.08
N ARG A 5 -42.05 -19.76 22.00
CA ARG A 5 -42.79 -18.51 22.17
C ARG A 5 -42.50 -17.63 20.94
N PRO A 6 -43.50 -17.23 20.13
CA PRO A 6 -43.25 -16.44 18.93
C PRO A 6 -42.64 -15.08 19.34
N PHE A 7 -41.48 -14.76 18.77
CA PHE A 7 -40.83 -13.47 19.02
C PHE A 7 -41.75 -12.34 18.59
N SER A 8 -42.02 -11.41 19.51
CA SER A 8 -42.82 -10.21 19.22
C SER A 8 -42.19 -9.45 18.06
N LYS A 9 -43.00 -9.09 17.05
CA LYS A 9 -42.57 -8.32 15.87
C LYS A 9 -41.78 -7.05 16.24
N ARG A 10 -42.10 -6.43 17.39
CA ARG A 10 -41.37 -5.27 17.94
C ARG A 10 -39.93 -5.61 18.34
N LYS A 11 -39.69 -6.79 18.92
CA LYS A 11 -38.35 -7.25 19.29
C LYS A 11 -37.48 -7.55 18.06
N ILE A 12 -38.09 -8.07 16.99
CA ILE A 12 -37.40 -8.32 15.72
C ILE A 12 -36.98 -6.99 15.06
N ILE A 13 -37.87 -5.99 15.05
CA ILE A 13 -37.57 -4.65 14.52
C ILE A 13 -36.43 -3.99 15.30
N ILE A 14 -36.47 -4.01 16.63
CA ILE A 14 -35.41 -3.43 17.48
C ILE A 14 -34.09 -4.14 17.23
N LEU A 15 -34.07 -5.47 17.19
CA LEU A 15 -32.85 -6.25 16.92
C LEU A 15 -32.27 -5.90 15.54
N SER A 16 -33.12 -5.76 14.51
CA SER A 16 -32.67 -5.39 13.16
C SER A 16 -32.02 -4.02 13.12
N ILE A 17 -32.57 -3.04 13.84
CA ILE A 17 -31.99 -1.68 13.93
C ILE A 17 -30.63 -1.74 14.63
N VAL A 18 -30.53 -2.49 15.74
CA VAL A 18 -29.26 -2.65 16.47
C VAL A 18 -28.18 -3.29 15.60
N VAL A 19 -28.51 -4.35 14.87
CA VAL A 19 -27.56 -5.01 13.96
C VAL A 19 -27.12 -4.08 12.84
N LEU A 20 -28.05 -3.32 12.26
CA LEU A 20 -27.73 -2.35 11.20
C LEU A 20 -26.82 -1.23 11.73
N PHE A 21 -27.07 -0.75 12.94
CA PHE A 21 -26.26 0.28 13.58
C PHE A 21 -24.85 -0.21 13.90
N ILE A 22 -24.71 -1.43 14.43
CA ILE A 22 -23.40 -2.07 14.65
C ILE A 22 -22.65 -2.24 13.32
N GLY A 23 -23.33 -2.68 12.26
CA GLY A 23 -22.74 -2.80 10.93
C GLY A 23 -22.19 -1.48 10.38
N LEU A 24 -22.92 -0.37 10.57
CA LEU A 24 -22.46 0.97 10.19
C LEU A 24 -21.22 1.40 10.97
N VAL A 25 -21.22 1.24 12.29
CA VAL A 25 -20.07 1.61 13.15
C VAL A 25 -18.81 0.82 12.76
N ILE A 26 -18.94 -0.49 12.52
CA ILE A 26 -17.83 -1.34 12.08
C ILE A 26 -17.30 -0.90 10.71
N SER A 27 -18.20 -0.58 9.77
CA SER A 27 -17.83 -0.12 8.42
C SER A 27 -17.03 1.19 8.46
N MET A 28 -17.45 2.15 9.29
CA MET A 28 -16.73 3.42 9.45
C MET A 28 -15.38 3.21 10.15
N GLY A 29 -15.32 2.35 11.16
CA GLY A 29 -14.08 2.00 11.85
C GLY A 29 -13.04 1.35 10.92
N TYR A 30 -13.48 0.52 9.96
CA TYR A 30 -12.56 -0.13 9.03
C TYR A 30 -11.85 0.85 8.09
N GLN A 31 -12.52 1.92 7.68
CA GLN A 31 -11.91 2.99 6.87
C GLN A 31 -10.94 3.87 7.70
N ALA A 32 -11.21 4.05 8.99
CA ALA A 32 -10.35 4.84 9.88
C ALA A 32 -9.02 4.16 10.26
N LEU A 33 -8.86 2.86 10.00
CA LEU A 33 -7.64 2.08 10.31
C LEU A 33 -6.60 2.04 9.16
N ASP A 34 -6.96 2.49 7.96
CA ASP A 34 -6.04 2.53 6.82
C ASP A 34 -4.75 3.36 7.02
N PRO A 35 -4.74 4.49 7.75
CA PRO A 35 -3.54 5.32 7.92
C PRO A 35 -2.42 4.70 8.77
N PHE A 36 -2.73 3.72 9.62
CA PHE A 36 -1.75 3.04 10.47
C PHE A 36 -1.22 1.73 9.87
N ARG A 37 -1.64 1.38 8.65
CA ARG A 37 -1.15 0.18 7.97
C ARG A 37 0.21 0.45 7.36
N HIS A 38 1.11 -0.54 7.46
CA HIS A 38 2.41 -0.51 6.79
C HIS A 38 2.30 -0.03 5.35
N LEU A 39 3.28 0.76 4.92
CA LEU A 39 3.39 1.33 3.58
C LEU A 39 3.13 0.24 2.56
N ARG A 40 2.25 0.53 1.60
CA ARG A 40 1.87 -0.38 0.54
C ARG A 40 2.14 0.27 -0.80
N ILE A 41 3.07 -0.31 -1.55
CA ILE A 41 3.37 0.13 -2.91
C ILE A 41 2.61 -0.77 -3.87
N THR A 42 1.89 -0.14 -4.79
CA THR A 42 1.15 -0.80 -5.85
C THR A 42 1.70 -0.34 -7.19
N ILE A 43 2.29 -1.28 -7.94
CA ILE A 43 2.80 -1.03 -9.29
C ILE A 43 1.75 -1.54 -10.28
N HIS A 44 1.34 -0.69 -11.19
CA HIS A 44 0.48 -1.02 -12.32
C HIS A 44 1.28 -0.84 -13.59
N ASN A 45 1.71 -1.95 -14.18
CA ASN A 45 2.47 -1.94 -15.40
C ASN A 45 1.51 -1.93 -16.59
N GLN A 46 1.28 -0.75 -17.15
CA GLN A 46 0.50 -0.54 -18.38
C GLN A 46 1.41 -0.35 -19.60
N SER A 47 2.71 -0.60 -19.47
CA SER A 47 3.66 -0.57 -20.57
C SER A 47 3.73 -1.91 -21.28
N ASP A 48 4.29 -1.92 -22.49
CA ASP A 48 4.52 -3.14 -23.28
C ASP A 48 5.75 -3.95 -22.80
N TYR A 49 6.35 -3.57 -21.67
CA TYR A 49 7.61 -4.11 -21.19
C TYR A 49 7.47 -4.67 -19.78
N ASP A 50 8.11 -5.82 -19.53
CA ASP A 50 8.16 -6.39 -18.19
C ASP A 50 9.08 -5.56 -17.28
N LEU A 51 8.71 -5.46 -16.00
CA LEU A 51 9.50 -4.77 -14.97
C LEU A 51 10.21 -5.80 -14.10
N SER A 52 11.48 -5.53 -13.80
CA SER A 52 12.37 -6.37 -13.01
C SER A 52 13.21 -5.53 -12.04
N ASN A 53 14.02 -6.18 -11.20
CA ASN A 53 14.92 -5.52 -10.23
C ASN A 53 14.24 -4.48 -9.33
N ILE A 54 12.97 -4.73 -8.99
CA ILE A 54 12.15 -3.76 -8.24
C ILE A 54 12.70 -3.63 -6.82
N THR A 55 13.17 -2.43 -6.47
CA THR A 55 13.84 -2.13 -5.21
C THR A 55 13.27 -0.87 -4.60
N ALA A 56 12.74 -0.97 -3.38
CA ALA A 56 12.36 0.20 -2.59
C ALA A 56 13.54 0.61 -1.69
N ARG A 57 13.84 1.90 -1.62
CA ARG A 57 14.92 2.46 -0.78
C ARG A 57 14.43 3.62 0.06
N VAL A 58 14.95 3.71 1.28
CA VAL A 58 14.84 4.87 2.15
C VAL A 58 15.99 5.81 1.84
N SER A 59 15.70 7.12 1.70
CA SER A 59 16.71 8.17 1.65
C SER A 59 16.37 9.19 2.72
N SER A 60 17.27 9.42 3.67
CA SER A 60 17.11 10.45 4.69
C SER A 60 18.18 11.54 4.48
N SER A 61 17.96 12.75 5.02
CA SER A 61 18.96 13.83 4.93
C SER A 61 20.30 13.48 5.61
N ILE A 62 20.32 12.45 6.46
CA ILE A 62 21.52 11.96 7.17
C ILE A 62 22.21 10.85 6.37
N ASP A 63 21.43 10.03 5.67
CA ASP A 63 21.87 8.87 4.89
C ASP A 63 21.62 9.14 3.40
N SER A 64 22.64 9.75 2.76
CA SER A 64 22.79 9.77 1.30
C SER A 64 22.68 8.34 0.75
N PHE A 65 22.20 8.18 -0.50
CA PHE A 65 21.90 6.93 -1.25
C PHE A 65 22.95 5.78 -1.19
N ASN A 66 24.07 5.94 -0.50
CA ASN A 66 25.18 5.00 -0.35
C ASN A 66 25.19 4.16 0.94
N THR A 67 24.23 4.30 1.86
CA THR A 67 24.19 3.47 3.07
C THR A 67 23.36 2.21 2.89
N ASN A 68 24.05 1.07 2.71
CA ASN A 68 23.48 -0.28 2.75
C ASN A 68 23.21 -0.72 4.21
N ASN A 69 22.56 0.14 4.99
CA ASN A 69 22.17 -0.20 6.35
C ASN A 69 21.01 -1.20 6.32
N GLU A 70 20.97 -2.12 7.28
CA GLU A 70 19.92 -3.15 7.32
C GLU A 70 18.53 -2.50 7.45
N GLY A 71 17.65 -2.79 6.49
CA GLY A 71 16.29 -2.23 6.44
C GLY A 71 16.15 -0.90 5.70
N THR A 72 17.20 -0.32 5.10
CA THR A 72 17.05 0.85 4.20
C THR A 72 16.71 0.46 2.77
N ILE A 73 16.88 -0.82 2.40
CA ILE A 73 16.66 -1.34 1.06
C ILE A 73 15.79 -2.61 1.13
N HIS A 74 14.78 -2.67 0.28
CA HIS A 74 13.96 -3.85 0.08
C HIS A 74 13.85 -4.20 -1.41
N THR A 75 14.44 -5.33 -1.81
CA THR A 75 14.37 -5.82 -3.20
C THR A 75 13.34 -6.94 -3.31
N LEU A 76 12.44 -6.79 -4.28
CA LEU A 76 11.48 -7.81 -4.67
C LEU A 76 12.13 -8.82 -5.61
N LYS A 77 11.94 -10.11 -5.31
CA LYS A 77 12.37 -11.21 -6.18
C LYS A 77 11.50 -11.35 -7.43
N LYS A 78 10.24 -10.92 -7.35
CA LYS A 78 9.26 -11.08 -8.43
C LYS A 78 9.17 -9.77 -9.23
N GLY A 79 9.29 -9.89 -10.56
CA GLY A 79 8.99 -8.81 -11.49
C GLY A 79 7.49 -8.59 -11.70
N VAL A 80 7.13 -7.59 -12.50
CA VAL A 80 5.76 -7.27 -12.88
C VAL A 80 5.66 -7.34 -14.40
N ALA A 81 4.94 -8.33 -14.93
CA ALA A 81 4.78 -8.48 -16.37
C ALA A 81 3.97 -7.32 -16.97
N SER A 82 4.09 -7.12 -18.28
CA SER A 82 3.25 -6.17 -19.03
C SER A 82 1.76 -6.44 -18.78
N GLY A 83 0.99 -5.38 -18.51
CA GLY A 83 -0.43 -5.45 -18.18
C GLY A 83 -0.76 -5.90 -16.76
N GLU A 84 0.22 -6.29 -15.95
CA GLU A 84 0.00 -6.76 -14.58
C GLU A 84 -0.02 -5.63 -13.54
N LYS A 85 -0.72 -5.93 -12.44
CA LYS A 85 -0.72 -5.12 -11.24
C LYS A 85 -0.16 -5.92 -10.06
N MET A 86 0.83 -5.37 -9.39
CA MET A 86 1.43 -5.96 -8.19
C MET A 86 1.27 -5.03 -7.00
N LYS A 87 0.97 -5.60 -5.84
CA LYS A 87 0.93 -4.89 -4.57
C LYS A 87 1.86 -5.60 -3.58
N PHE A 88 2.69 -4.84 -2.88
CA PHE A 88 3.59 -5.35 -1.85
C PHE A 88 3.77 -4.34 -0.72
N ALA A 89 4.28 -4.82 0.41
CA ALA A 89 4.64 -4.00 1.56
C ALA A 89 6.16 -4.12 1.75
N PRO A 90 6.94 -3.06 1.45
CA PRO A 90 8.39 -3.12 1.57
C PRO A 90 8.79 -3.21 3.05
N GLN A 91 9.73 -4.09 3.37
CA GLN A 91 10.25 -4.26 4.73
C GLN A 91 11.36 -3.24 4.99
N LEU A 92 10.97 -1.96 5.10
CA LEU A 92 11.89 -0.86 5.37
C LEU A 92 11.90 -0.50 6.86
N ARG A 93 12.93 0.20 7.30
CA ARG A 93 13.05 0.83 8.62
C ARG A 93 13.41 2.29 8.44
N LEU A 94 12.78 3.15 9.24
CA LEU A 94 13.07 4.59 9.28
C LEU A 94 13.85 4.94 10.54
N SER A 95 14.69 5.96 10.42
CA SER A 95 15.36 6.62 11.53
C SER A 95 15.15 8.13 11.39
N GLY A 96 13.94 8.59 11.74
CA GLY A 96 13.50 9.97 11.53
C GLY A 96 12.82 10.18 10.17
N GLU A 97 12.77 11.44 9.74
CA GLU A 97 12.18 11.85 8.46
C GLU A 97 12.96 11.28 7.28
N ALA A 98 12.22 10.76 6.29
CA ALA A 98 12.82 10.25 5.07
C ALA A 98 11.87 10.35 3.87
N SER A 99 12.44 10.08 2.71
CA SER A 99 11.71 9.84 1.47
C SER A 99 11.90 8.38 1.05
N ILE A 100 10.89 7.82 0.38
CA ILE A 100 10.92 6.46 -0.16
C ILE A 100 11.00 6.54 -1.68
N TYR A 101 11.99 5.85 -2.23
CA TYR A 101 12.24 5.73 -3.65
C TYR A 101 11.96 4.31 -4.12
N LEU A 102 11.47 4.18 -5.34
CA LEU A 102 11.26 2.91 -6.02
C LEU A 102 12.09 2.89 -7.30
N GLU A 103 13.04 1.98 -7.34
CA GLU A 103 13.85 1.67 -8.51
C GLU A 103 13.35 0.40 -9.18
N PHE A 104 13.31 0.39 -10.51
CA PHE A 104 13.02 -0.81 -11.29
C PHE A 104 13.61 -0.71 -12.69
N THR A 105 13.82 -1.85 -13.34
CA THR A 105 14.41 -1.95 -14.68
C THR A 105 13.39 -2.57 -15.63
N ASP A 106 13.14 -1.93 -16.77
CA ASP A 106 12.30 -2.51 -17.84
C ASP A 106 13.05 -3.59 -18.62
N SER A 107 12.33 -4.39 -19.42
CA SER A 107 12.92 -5.45 -20.24
C SER A 107 13.86 -4.96 -21.35
N ARG A 108 13.89 -3.64 -21.62
CA ARG A 108 14.87 -3.00 -22.53
C ARG A 108 16.17 -2.63 -21.82
N GLY A 109 16.25 -2.86 -20.51
CA GLY A 109 17.41 -2.53 -19.68
C GLY A 109 17.44 -1.09 -19.17
N LYS A 110 16.34 -0.32 -19.33
CA LYS A 110 16.26 1.04 -18.81
C LYS A 110 15.82 1.00 -17.35
N THR A 111 16.63 1.59 -16.48
CA THR A 111 16.32 1.74 -15.06
C THR A 111 15.63 3.07 -14.81
N TYR A 112 14.60 3.02 -13.96
CA TYR A 112 13.82 4.16 -13.51
C TYR A 112 13.93 4.25 -12.00
N ASN A 113 13.97 5.47 -11.47
CA ASN A 113 13.99 5.74 -10.04
C ASN A 113 12.97 6.83 -9.75
N GLU A 114 11.90 6.44 -9.06
CA GLU A 114 10.75 7.31 -8.80
C GLU A 114 10.55 7.49 -7.30
N THR A 115 10.32 8.72 -6.88
CA THR A 115 9.90 9.01 -5.50
C THR A 115 8.49 8.49 -5.32
N VAL A 116 8.30 7.48 -4.47
CA VAL A 116 6.98 6.91 -4.14
C VAL A 116 6.37 7.51 -2.88
N CYS A 117 7.20 8.23 -2.12
CA CYS A 117 6.83 8.92 -0.90
C CYS A 117 7.84 10.05 -0.66
N GLY A 118 7.48 11.30 -0.95
CA GLY A 118 8.41 12.42 -0.90
C GLY A 118 8.84 12.80 0.51
N TYR A 119 7.98 12.58 1.50
CA TYR A 119 8.27 12.85 2.89
C TYR A 119 7.40 11.94 3.76
N THR A 120 8.02 11.27 4.72
CA THR A 120 7.33 10.42 5.67
C THR A 120 8.14 10.27 6.96
N GLU A 121 7.44 10.30 8.08
CA GLU A 121 7.97 9.92 9.40
C GLU A 121 7.57 8.49 9.78
N TYR A 122 6.53 7.95 9.14
CA TYR A 122 5.92 6.67 9.44
C TYR A 122 5.79 5.86 8.15
N LEU A 123 6.37 4.66 8.07
CA LEU A 123 6.21 3.78 6.90
C LEU A 123 4.77 3.24 6.80
N SER A 124 3.81 4.11 6.49
CA SER A 124 2.40 3.83 6.40
C SER A 124 1.73 4.55 5.23
N GLY A 125 0.52 4.09 4.90
CA GLY A 125 -0.24 4.59 3.76
C GLY A 125 -0.04 3.78 2.49
N ASN A 126 -0.41 4.37 1.34
CA ASN A 126 -0.34 3.72 0.05
C ASN A 126 0.39 4.59 -0.98
N SER A 127 1.10 3.96 -1.90
CA SER A 127 1.65 4.62 -3.08
C SER A 127 1.28 3.83 -4.32
N TYR A 128 0.83 4.53 -5.35
CA TYR A 128 0.40 3.91 -6.61
C TYR A 128 1.29 4.40 -7.74
N VAL A 129 2.05 3.48 -8.32
CA VAL A 129 2.96 3.73 -9.43
C VAL A 129 2.32 3.15 -10.68
N THR A 130 2.02 4.00 -11.66
CA THR A 130 1.53 3.56 -12.98
C THR A 130 2.63 3.79 -14.01
N VAL A 131 3.05 2.71 -14.65
CA VAL A 131 4.11 2.74 -15.66
C VAL A 131 3.46 2.58 -17.03
N THR A 132 3.59 3.57 -17.90
CA THR A 132 3.19 3.48 -19.30
C THR A 132 4.42 3.53 -20.21
N ASN A 133 4.22 3.38 -21.52
CA ASN A 133 5.31 3.48 -22.50
C ASN A 133 5.97 4.88 -22.53
N GLU A 134 5.20 5.91 -22.18
CA GLU A 134 5.60 7.31 -22.33
C GLU A 134 6.09 7.93 -21.03
N LYS A 135 5.45 7.57 -19.91
CA LYS A 135 5.69 8.21 -18.61
C LYS A 135 5.41 7.26 -17.45
N ILE A 136 5.98 7.63 -16.31
CA ILE A 136 5.64 7.04 -15.02
C ILE A 136 4.86 8.08 -14.23
N THR A 137 3.77 7.67 -13.59
CA THR A 137 3.01 8.53 -12.69
C THR A 137 2.94 7.89 -11.32
N VAL A 138 3.22 8.70 -10.29
CA VAL A 138 3.13 8.31 -8.90
C VAL A 138 1.99 9.08 -8.25
N LYS A 139 1.12 8.36 -7.55
CA LYS A 139 0.15 8.93 -6.63
C LYS A 139 0.57 8.60 -5.21
N GLU A 140 1.02 9.62 -4.50
CA GLU A 140 1.50 9.51 -3.12
C GLU A 140 0.32 9.71 -2.15
N GLU A 141 -0.02 8.66 -1.41
CA GLU A 141 -1.00 8.68 -0.30
C GLU A 141 -0.31 8.14 0.96
N CYS A 142 0.90 8.63 1.20
CA CYS A 142 1.70 8.35 2.39
C CYS A 142 1.22 9.14 3.61
N MET A 143 1.70 8.73 4.78
CA MET A 143 1.61 9.46 6.03
C MET A 143 2.96 9.64 6.70
#